data_AF-A0A2G2R4I5-F1
#
_entry.id   AF-A0A2G2R4I5-F1
#
_cell.length_a   1.000
_cell.length_b   1.000
_cell.length_c   1.000
_cell.angle_alpha   90.00
_cell.angle_beta   90.00
_cell.angle_gamma   90.00
#
_symmetry.space_group_name_H-M   'P 1'
#
loop_
_entity.id
_entity.type
_entity.pdbx_description
1 polymer ?
#
loop_
_entity_poly.entity_id
_entity_poly.type
_entity_poly.pdbx_seq_one_letter_code
_entity_poly.pdbx_strand_id
1 'polypeptide(L)' 'MRFKSIAFVASRQKQAQDALARLKKRYKHVLPAKADVIVVLGGDGFMLRSLHKYLHRGVP' A
#
# COMPACT_ATOMS: atom_id res chain seq x y z
N MET A 1 -16.87 4.52 -7.65
CA MET A 1 -16.47 3.87 -6.37
C MET A 1 -15.81 4.92 -5.49
N ARG A 2 -16.10 4.94 -4.18
CA ARG A 2 -15.48 5.89 -3.24
C ARG A 2 -14.62 5.10 -2.26
N PHE A 3 -13.32 5.04 -2.49
CA PHE A 3 -12.37 4.41 -1.56
C PHE A 3 -12.33 5.24 -0.28
N LYS A 4 -12.57 4.61 0.88
CA LYS A 4 -12.59 5.31 2.19
C LYS A 4 -11.41 4.92 3.07
N SER A 5 -10.85 3.74 2.85
CA SER A 5 -9.78 3.19 3.67
C SER A 5 -8.58 2.77 2.80
N ILE A 6 -7.38 3.22 3.19
CA ILE A 6 -6.15 3.04 2.42
C ILE A 6 -5.13 2.26 3.25
N ALA A 7 -4.60 1.19 2.69
CA ALA A 7 -3.39 0.57 3.20
C ALA A 7 -2.19 1.04 2.37
N PHE A 8 -1.07 1.29 3.05
CA PHE A 8 0.20 1.60 2.41
C PHE A 8 1.17 0.47 2.74
N VAL A 9 1.80 -0.10 1.71
CA VAL A 9 2.86 -1.09 1.85
C VAL A 9 4.09 -0.57 1.14
N ALA A 10 5.25 -0.60 1.81
CA ALA A 10 6.47 -0.02 1.27
C ALA A 10 7.63 -1.01 1.31
N SER A 11 8.48 -0.97 0.28
CA SER A 11 9.74 -1.68 0.26
C SER A 11 10.72 -1.09 1.28
N ARG A 12 11.79 -1.82 1.63
CA ARG A 12 12.81 -1.34 2.59
C ARG A 12 13.68 -0.18 2.08
N GLN A 13 13.53 0.21 0.81
CA GLN A 13 14.31 1.30 0.24
C GLN A 13 13.97 2.64 0.90
N LYS A 14 14.97 3.48 1.14
CA LYS A 14 14.81 4.76 1.84
C LYS A 14 13.71 5.63 1.22
N GLN A 15 13.70 5.77 -0.11
CA GLN A 15 12.70 6.59 -0.81
C GLN A 15 11.26 6.11 -0.58
N ALA A 16 11.05 4.78 -0.55
CA ALA A 16 9.75 4.19 -0.29
C ALA A 16 9.30 4.38 1.16
N GLN A 17 10.22 4.26 2.12
CA GLN A 17 9.95 4.53 3.53
C GLN A 17 9.66 6.01 3.79
N ASP A 18 10.39 6.92 3.14
CA ASP A 18 10.14 8.36 3.22
C ASP A 18 8.75 8.71 2.66
N ALA A 19 8.36 8.11 1.53
CA ALA A 19 7.01 8.25 0.97
C ALA A 19 5.94 7.68 1.90
N LEU A 20 6.18 6.51 2.51
CA LEU A 20 5.28 5.90 3.48
C LEU A 20 5.00 6.82 4.65
N ALA A 21 6.03 7.43 5.24
CA ALA A 21 5.91 8.35 6.36
C ALA A 21 5.06 9.58 5.98
N ARG A 22 5.32 10.18 4.81
CA ARG A 22 4.53 11.33 4.30
C ARG A 22 3.07 10.97 4.09
N LEU A 23 2.79 9.82 3.49
CA LEU A 23 1.44 9.39 3.18
C LEU A 23 0.65 8.98 4.44
N LYS A 24 1.28 8.29 5.39
CA LYS A 24 0.67 7.96 6.69
C LYS A 24 0.34 9.20 7.53
N LYS A 25 1.12 10.28 7.39
CA LYS A 25 0.82 11.56 8.06
C LYS A 25 -0.40 12.26 7.44
N ARG A 26 -0.61 12.11 6.13
CA ARG A 26 -1.68 12.79 5.39
C ARG A 26 -2.99 11.99 5.32
N TYR A 27 -2.90 10.66 5.30
CA TYR A 27 -4.03 9.77 5.10
C TYR A 27 -4.10 8.73 6.22
N LYS A 28 -5.32 8.43 6.67
CA LYS A 28 -5.54 7.41 7.69
C LYS A 28 -5.20 6.04 7.13
N HIS A 29 -4.12 5.46 7.64
CA HIS A 29 -3.67 4.14 7.29
C HIS A 29 -4.47 3.06 8.03
N VAL A 30 -4.91 2.04 7.29
CA VAL A 30 -5.47 0.81 7.87
C VAL A 30 -4.63 -0.40 7.47
N LEU A 31 -4.85 -1.53 8.16
CA LEU A 31 -4.26 -2.80 7.78
C LEU A 31 -4.72 -3.21 6.36
N PRO A 32 -3.87 -3.84 5.53
CA PRO A 32 -4.22 -4.30 4.20
C PRO A 32 -5.46 -5.19 4.15
N ALA A 33 -5.77 -5.93 5.21
CA ALA A 33 -6.97 -6.77 5.32
C ALA A 33 -8.29 -5.97 5.44
N LYS A 34 -8.22 -4.69 5.81
CA LYS A 34 -9.38 -3.80 6.01
C LYS A 34 -9.44 -2.65 5.01
N ALA A 35 -8.49 -2.60 4.08
CA ALA A 35 -8.40 -1.53 3.10
C ALA A 35 -9.31 -1.78 1.90
N ASP A 36 -9.84 -0.69 1.33
CA ASP A 36 -10.54 -0.69 0.05
C ASP A 36 -9.55 -0.56 -1.12
N VAL A 37 -8.35 -0.03 -0.86
CA VAL A 37 -7.25 0.16 -1.82
C VAL A 37 -5.89 -0.04 -1.14
N ILE A 38 -4.96 -0.69 -1.83
CA ILE A 38 -3.60 -0.91 -1.34
C ILE A 38 -2.61 -0.14 -2.20
N VAL A 39 -1.98 0.89 -1.62
CA VAL A 39 -0.94 1.67 -2.29
C VAL A 39 0.41 1.02 -2.01
N VAL A 40 1.05 0.55 -3.08
CA VAL A 40 2.38 -0.07 -3.04
C VAL A 40 3.46 0.98 -3.34
N LEU A 41 4.44 1.10 -2.46
CA LEU A 41 5.57 2.04 -2.57
C LEU A 41 6.88 1.26 -2.73
N GLY A 42 7.40 1.20 -3.94
CA GLY A 42 8.64 0.49 -4.26
C GLY A 42 8.74 0.22 -5.76
N GLY A 43 9.79 -0.48 -6.17
CA GLY A 43 9.95 -0.90 -7.56
C GLY A 43 9.10 -2.11 -7.95
N ASP A 44 9.19 -2.50 -9.21
CA ASP A 44 8.33 -3.51 -9.84
C ASP A 44 8.39 -4.89 -9.15
N GLY A 45 9.58 -5.32 -8.71
CA GLY A 45 9.71 -6.59 -7.97
C GLY A 45 8.95 -6.58 -6.64
N PHE A 46 8.85 -5.42 -5.98
CA PHE A 46 8.04 -5.27 -4.77
C PHE A 46 6.55 -5.13 -5.10
N MET A 47 6.22 -4.48 -6.22
CA MET A 47 4.87 -4.41 -6.77
C MET A 47 4.31 -5.81 -7.04
N LEU A 48 5.03 -6.65 -7.80
CA LEU A 48 4.60 -8.01 -8.13
C LEU A 48 4.44 -8.89 -6.89
N ARG A 49 5.38 -8.79 -5.93
CA ARG A 49 5.28 -9.51 -4.66
C ARG A 49 4.07 -9.06 -3.84
N SER A 50 3.79 -7.75 -3.84
CA SER A 50 2.62 -7.20 -3.18
C SER A 50 1.33 -7.64 -3.86
N LEU A 51 1.31 -7.66 -5.19
CA LEU A 51 0.20 -8.16 -5.99
C LEU A 51 -0.06 -9.63 -5.64
N HIS A 52 0.91 -10.52 -5.76
CA HIS A 52 0.74 -11.93 -5.39
C HIS A 52 0.24 -12.12 -3.94
N LYS A 53 0.69 -11.26 -3.01
CA LYS A 53 0.26 -11.32 -1.60
C LYS A 53 -1.18 -10.90 -1.38
N TYR A 54 -1.69 -9.93 -2.13
CA TYR A 54 -3.02 -9.33 -1.92
C TYR A 54 -4.00 -9.61 -3.06
N LEU A 55 -3.62 -10.33 -4.11
CA LEU A 55 -4.45 -10.63 -5.28
C LEU A 55 -5.78 -11.28 -4.88
N HIS A 56 -5.75 -12.18 -3.89
CA HIS A 56 -6.94 -12.85 -3.36
C HIS A 56 -7.98 -11.88 -2.76
N ARG A 57 -7.59 -10.63 -2.44
CA ARG A 57 -8.50 -9.65 -1.85
C ARG A 57 -9.38 -8.97 -2.89
N GLY A 58 -9.01 -9.02 -4.18
CA GLY A 58 -9.73 -8.30 -5.24
C GLY A 58 -9.80 -6.79 -5.04
N VAL A 59 -8.86 -6.23 -4.25
CA VAL A 59 -8.73 -4.78 -4.04
C VAL A 59 -7.74 -4.20 -5.04
N PRO A 60 -7.95 -2.96 -5.51
CA PRO A 60 -7.00 -2.26 -6.37
C PRO A 60 -5.66 -2.01 -5.68
#